data_AF-A0AAN8GFE9-F1
#
_entry.id   AF-A0AAN8GFE9-F1
#
_cell.length_a   1.000
_cell.length_b   1.000
_cell.length_c   1.000
_cell.angle_alpha   90.00
_cell.angle_beta   90.00
_cell.angle_gamma   90.00
#
_symmetry.space_group_name_H-M   'P 1'
#
loop_
_entity.id
_entity.type
_entity.pdbx_description
1 polymer ?
#
loop_
_entity_poly.entity_id
_entity_poly.type
_entity_poly.pdbx_seq_one_letter_code
_entity_poly.pdbx_strand_id
1 'polypeptide(L)'
;MTLKSTSAPNPSITPPITHIESCLTDLKSWMQKNFLKLNSNKTELLLIGSKSTLSKTPNLTLTIDGTPVSPSTQARNLGVILDPTLSP
;
A
#
# COMPACT_ATOMS: atom_id res chain seq x y z
N MET A 1 15.96 -38.98 -17.03
CA MET A 1 16.01 -37.56 -17.44
C MET A 1 14.69 -36.92 -17.02
N THR A 2 14.65 -36.40 -15.80
CA THR A 2 13.41 -35.87 -15.21
C THR A 2 13.43 -34.36 -15.36
N LEU A 3 12.53 -33.82 -16.18
CA LEU A 3 12.39 -32.39 -16.37
C LEU A 3 11.75 -31.78 -15.12
N LYS A 4 12.55 -31.15 -14.25
CA LYS A 4 12.04 -30.20 -13.26
C LYS A 4 11.56 -28.97 -14.03
N SER A 5 10.25 -28.78 -14.10
CA SER A 5 9.68 -27.51 -14.51
C SER A 5 9.85 -26.54 -13.34
N THR A 6 10.92 -25.75 -13.36
CA THR A 6 11.04 -24.57 -12.51
C THR A 6 10.04 -23.57 -13.08
N SER A 7 8.87 -23.47 -12.46
CA SER A 7 7.97 -22.34 -12.70
C SER A 7 8.74 -21.07 -12.33
N ALA A 8 9.13 -20.29 -13.35
CA ALA A 8 9.65 -18.96 -13.15
C ALA A 8 8.68 -18.19 -12.24
N PRO A 9 9.17 -17.36 -11.31
CA PRO A 9 8.29 -16.48 -10.56
C PRO A 9 7.60 -15.59 -11.59
N ASN A 10 6.27 -15.72 -11.70
CA ASN A 10 5.46 -14.75 -12.43
C ASN A 10 5.92 -13.36 -11.97
N PRO A 11 6.18 -12.39 -12.88
CA PRO A 11 6.44 -11.03 -12.47
C PRO A 11 5.16 -10.54 -11.80
N SER A 12 5.11 -10.59 -10.48
CA SER A 12 4.04 -9.98 -9.71
C SER A 12 4.11 -8.49 -10.03
N ILE A 13 3.18 -8.01 -10.86
CA ILE A 13 3.09 -6.61 -11.31
C ILE A 13 2.85 -5.67 -10.10
N THR A 14 2.60 -6.22 -8.92
CA THR A 14 2.58 -5.49 -7.66
C THR A 14 4.01 -5.07 -7.28
N PRO A 15 4.32 -3.76 -7.24
CA PRO A 15 5.58 -3.29 -6.67
C PRO A 15 5.74 -3.88 -5.27
N PRO A 16 6.92 -4.40 -4.90
CA PRO A 16 7.19 -4.77 -3.52
C PRO A 16 6.88 -3.58 -2.61
N ILE A 17 6.31 -3.83 -1.42
CA ILE A 17 5.95 -2.77 -0.45
C ILE A 17 7.13 -1.83 -0.16
N THR A 18 8.35 -2.35 -0.22
CA THR A 18 9.59 -1.59 -0.08
C THR A 18 9.74 -0.45 -1.09
N HIS A 19 9.21 -0.58 -2.31
CA HIS A 19 9.20 0.52 -3.29
C HIS A 19 8.26 1.65 -2.87
N ILE A 20 7.12 1.31 -2.27
CA ILE A 20 6.17 2.30 -1.74
C ILE A 20 6.81 3.03 -0.55
N GLU A 21 7.46 2.30 0.36
CA GLU A 21 8.17 2.88 1.51
C GLU A 21 9.33 3.81 1.08
N SER A 22 10.10 3.41 0.06
CA SER A 22 11.14 4.27 -0.54
C SER A 22 10.54 5.54 -1.13
N CYS A 23 9.46 5.41 -1.91
CA CYS A 23 8.77 6.57 -2.49
C CYS A 23 8.24 7.52 -1.41
N LEU A 24 7.69 6.99 -0.31
CA LEU A 24 7.25 7.80 0.83
C LEU A 24 8.39 8.52 1.53
N THR A 25 9.58 7.93 1.55
CA THR A 25 10.80 8.57 2.08
C THR A 25 11.23 9.75 1.21
N ASP A 26 11.19 9.59 -0.12
CA ASP A 26 11.47 10.66 -1.07
C ASP A 26 10.42 11.78 -0.99
N LEU A 27 9.13 11.41 -0.90
CA LEU A 27 8.02 12.34 -0.71
C LEU A 27 8.19 13.14 0.58
N LYS A 28 8.50 12.48 1.70
CA LYS A 28 8.77 13.15 2.98
C LYS A 28 9.92 14.15 2.84
N SER A 29 11.02 13.74 2.20
CA SER A 29 12.19 14.58 1.97
C SER A 29 11.83 15.81 1.13
N TRP A 30 11.02 15.65 0.09
CA TRP A 30 10.50 16.75 -0.72
C TRP A 30 9.61 17.67 0.11
N MET A 31 8.65 17.14 0.88
CA MET A 31 7.79 17.94 1.75
C MET A 31 8.60 18.80 2.71
N GLN A 32 9.61 18.21 3.38
CA GLN A 32 10.49 18.93 4.31
C GLN A 32 11.26 20.07 3.62
N LYS A 33 11.79 19.84 2.42
CA LYS A 33 12.45 20.89 1.62
C LYS A 33 11.51 22.02 1.24
N ASN A 34 10.20 21.74 1.17
CA ASN A 34 9.16 22.71 0.87
C ASN A 34 8.41 23.21 2.13
N PHE A 35 9.02 23.08 3.32
CA PHE A 35 8.45 23.54 4.59
C PHE A 35 7.12 22.88 4.98
N LEU A 36 6.86 21.68 4.47
CA LEU A 36 5.71 20.83 4.78
C LEU A 36 6.13 19.63 5.65
N LYS A 37 5.16 19.03 6.33
CA LYS A 37 5.35 17.82 7.14
C LYS A 37 4.40 16.72 6.71
N LEU A 38 4.94 15.54 6.45
CA LEU A 38 4.14 14.31 6.37
C LEU A 38 3.70 13.93 7.79
N ASN A 39 2.40 13.96 8.05
CA ASN A 39 1.84 13.64 9.36
C ASN A 39 1.53 12.15 9.44
N SER A 40 2.55 11.31 9.62
CA SER A 40 2.42 9.84 9.60
C SER A 40 1.35 9.31 10.55
N ASN A 41 1.14 9.97 11.69
CA ASN A 41 0.10 9.62 12.67
C ASN A 41 -1.34 9.92 12.21
N LYS A 42 -1.52 10.67 11.12
CA LYS A 42 -2.81 10.99 10.49
C LYS A 42 -2.98 10.33 9.11
N THR A 43 -1.96 9.62 8.63
CA THR A 43 -2.00 8.97 7.32
C THR A 43 -2.72 7.64 7.45
N GLU A 44 -3.77 7.46 6.66
CA GLU A 44 -4.52 6.21 6.58
C GLU A 44 -4.13 5.44 5.30
N LEU A 45 -4.17 4.11 5.37
CA LEU A 45 -3.94 3.23 4.23
C LEU A 45 -5.28 2.61 3.80
N LEU A 46 -5.68 2.75 2.55
CA LEU A 46 -6.84 2.04 2.00
C LEU A 46 -6.36 1.10 0.89
N LEU A 47 -6.50 -0.21 1.10
CA LEU A 47 -6.17 -1.21 0.10
C LEU A 47 -7.40 -1.46 -0.78
N ILE A 48 -7.32 -1.08 -2.06
CA ILE A 48 -8.42 -1.19 -3.00
C ILE A 48 -8.20 -2.36 -3.96
N GLY A 49 -9.23 -3.18 -4.16
CA GLY A 49 -9.20 -4.27 -5.13
C GLY A 49 -10.48 -5.10 -5.17
N SER A 50 -10.53 -6.08 -6.07
CA SER A 50 -11.62 -7.05 -6.07
C SER A 50 -11.62 -7.88 -4.78
N LYS A 51 -12.80 -8.39 -4.37
CA LYS A 51 -12.92 -9.30 -3.22
C LYS A 51 -11.95 -10.49 -3.29
N SER A 52 -11.70 -11.01 -4.50
CA SER A 52 -10.77 -12.12 -4.76
C SER A 52 -9.30 -11.73 -4.60
N THR A 53 -8.95 -10.48 -4.88
CA THR A 53 -7.58 -9.97 -4.70
C THR A 53 -7.30 -9.67 -3.23
N LEU A 54 -8.24 -9.01 -2.56
CA LEU A 54 -8.13 -8.63 -1.16
C LEU A 54 -8.03 -9.85 -0.24
N SER A 55 -8.77 -10.93 -0.51
CA SER A 55 -8.68 -12.17 0.27
C SER A 55 -7.30 -12.83 0.20
N LYS A 56 -6.50 -12.53 -0.83
CA LYS A 56 -5.12 -13.04 -1.01
C LYS A 56 -4.07 -12.15 -0.35
N THR A 57 -4.46 -11.00 0.21
CA THR A 57 -3.54 -10.02 0.85
C THR A 57 -3.95 -9.70 2.31
N PRO A 58 -4.11 -10.70 3.19
CA PRO A 58 -4.70 -10.49 4.51
C PRO A 58 -3.84 -9.70 5.50
N ASN A 59 -2.55 -9.46 5.24
CA ASN A 59 -1.60 -8.93 6.23
C ASN A 59 -0.69 -7.81 5.68
N LEU A 60 -1.23 -6.93 4.84
CA LEU A 60 -0.45 -5.79 4.36
C LEU A 60 -0.17 -4.83 5.52
N THR A 61 1.10 -4.50 5.76
CA THR A 61 1.50 -3.43 6.68
C THR A 61 2.53 -2.58 5.97
N LEU A 62 2.37 -1.27 6.05
CA LEU A 62 3.25 -0.28 5.45
C LEU A 62 3.90 0.54 6.54
N THR A 63 5.22 0.73 6.49
CA THR A 63 5.91 1.58 7.47
C THR A 63 6.09 2.98 6.90
N ILE A 64 5.38 3.95 7.49
CA ILE A 64 5.49 5.37 7.12
C ILE A 64 6.27 6.09 8.21
N ASP A 65 7.52 6.46 7.93
CA ASP A 65 8.39 7.17 8.88
C ASP A 65 8.54 6.44 10.23
N GLY A 66 8.83 5.14 10.17
CA GLY A 66 8.93 4.28 11.36
C GLY A 66 7.59 3.96 12.04
N THR A 67 6.47 4.47 11.53
CA THR A 67 5.13 4.18 12.05
C THR A 67 4.48 3.09 11.19
N PRO A 68 4.16 1.91 11.75
CA PRO A 68 3.42 0.88 11.02
C PRO A 68 1.97 1.32 10.81
N VAL A 69 1.47 1.18 9.58
CA VAL A 69 0.12 1.52 9.16
C VAL A 69 -0.50 0.30 8.48
N SER A 70 -1.64 -0.15 9.00
CA SER A 70 -2.43 -1.24 8.43
C SER A 70 -3.60 -0.68 7.61
N PRO A 71 -4.11 -1.42 6.61
CA PRO A 71 -5.27 -1.00 5.83
C PRO A 71 -6.51 -0.78 6.69
N SER A 72 -7.15 0.37 6.50
CA SER A 72 -8.46 0.69 7.05
C SER A 72 -9.57 -0.02 6.29
N THR A 73 -10.68 -0.29 6.97
CA THR A 73 -11.87 -0.89 6.35
C THR A 73 -12.65 0.08 5.49
N GLN A 74 -12.47 1.39 5.68
CA GLN A 74 -13.02 2.48 4.89
C GLN A 74 -12.12 3.72 5.03
N ALA A 75 -12.21 4.69 4.12
CA ALA A 75 -11.57 6.00 4.25
C ALA A 75 -12.52 7.11 3.78
N ARG A 76 -12.51 8.27 4.44
CA ARG A 76 -13.32 9.42 4.03
C ARG A 76 -12.46 10.42 3.26
N ASN A 77 -12.81 10.68 2.01
CA ASN A 77 -12.15 11.68 1.18
C ASN A 77 -13.17 12.72 0.69
N LEU A 78 -13.01 13.98 1.07
CA LEU A 78 -13.87 15.10 0.68
C LEU A 78 -15.39 14.85 0.90
N GLY A 79 -15.74 14.11 1.94
CA GLY A 79 -17.13 13.78 2.27
C GLY A 79 -17.64 12.47 1.66
N VAL A 80 -16.91 11.88 0.71
CA VAL A 80 -17.20 10.55 0.16
C VAL A 80 -16.55 9.48 1.03
N ILE A 81 -17.28 8.42 1.34
CA ILE A 81 -16.76 7.25 2.04
C ILE A 81 -16.36 6.21 0.99
N LEU A 82 -15.10 5.80 1.02
CA LEU A 82 -14.52 4.79 0.13
C LEU A 82 -14.35 3.49 0.91
N ASP A 83 -14.77 2.38 0.32
CA ASP A 83 -14.49 1.04 0.84
C ASP A 83 -13.43 0.32 -0.02
N PRO A 84 -12.84 -0.78 0.47
CA PRO A 84 -11.83 -1.57 -0.25
C PRO A 84 -12.27 -2.10 -1.61
N THR A 85 -13.57 -2.18 -1.87
CA THR A 85 -14.14 -2.72 -3.12
C THR A 85 -14.70 -1.66 -4.06
N LEU A 86 -14.65 -0.38 -3.67
CA LEU A 86 -15.34 0.74 -4.32
C LEU A 86 -16.79 0.40 -4.64
N SER A 87 -17.49 -0.19 -3.67
CA SER A 87 -18.89 -0.58 -3.89
C SER A 87 -19.76 0.66 -4.18
N PRO A 88 -20.72 0.57 -5.15
CA PRO A 88 -21.63 1.66 -5.49
C PRO A 88 -22.60 2.05 -4.36
#